data_AF-A0A562E2L4-F1
#
_entry.id   AF-A0A562E2L4-F1
#
_cell.length_a   1.000
_cell.length_b   1.000
_cell.length_c   1.000
_cell.angle_alpha   90.00
_cell.angle_beta   90.00
_cell.angle_gamma   90.00
#
_symmetry.space_group_name_H-M   'P 1'
#
loop_
_entity.id
_entity.type
_entity.pdbx_description
1 polymer ?
#
loop_
_entity_poly.entity_id
_entity_poly.type
_entity_poly.pdbx_seq_one_letter_code
_entity_poly.pdbx_strand_id
1 'polypeptide(L)'
;MLHGSSLLLDLDGIIVESVQRTVEGSRIVQIATAPEWVGMCPQCGQKSTRSKGWVTTRPRDVQLGPDRPLLVWRKRKWLCTDTSCERKVFTESTPGVPPRAKALLAETVLDGDRSVAAVAGDYGCAWHTVHEHLVVVADAALAGEPEAVMVLGIDETRRGKTKWETDPDTGKRSWVDRWDTGLVDLTGDQGLLAQVNGRTSAVLVDWFDARDEAWKAQITDVAIDMSSVYAKAVREALPHADLWWTGFTWSRRRTRWSMPSGAGLLRRSGVGVAVRVMPSGSIDVGCCGPPNGSPSNTDRSCSRS
;
A
#
# COMPACT_ATOMS: atom_id res chain seq x y z
N MET A 1 16.86 -1.20 -30.17
CA MET A 1 16.40 -2.58 -30.45
C MET A 1 16.11 -3.21 -29.11
N LEU A 2 14.90 -3.74 -28.89
CA LEU A 2 14.62 -4.47 -27.65
C LEU A 2 15.40 -5.78 -27.71
N HIS A 3 16.20 -6.05 -26.68
CA HIS A 3 16.89 -7.34 -26.56
C HIS A 3 15.84 -8.43 -26.28
N GLY A 4 15.99 -9.62 -26.87
CA GLY A 4 15.02 -10.71 -26.68
C GLY A 4 14.84 -11.12 -25.20
N SER A 5 15.83 -10.85 -24.35
CA SER A 5 15.74 -11.03 -22.90
C SER A 5 14.90 -9.96 -22.19
N SER A 6 14.86 -8.72 -22.70
CA SER A 6 13.96 -7.68 -22.16
C SER A 6 12.50 -8.07 -22.35
N LEU A 7 12.15 -8.59 -23.52
CA LEU A 7 10.79 -9.10 -23.82
C LEU A 7 10.43 -10.35 -23.00
N LEU A 8 11.40 -11.23 -22.75
CA LEU A 8 11.15 -12.44 -21.96
C LEU A 8 10.84 -12.12 -20.49
N LEU A 9 11.54 -11.15 -19.90
CA LEU A 9 11.38 -10.77 -18.50
C LEU A 9 10.35 -9.66 -18.29
N ASP A 10 9.83 -9.08 -19.38
CA ASP A 10 9.07 -7.82 -19.38
C ASP A 10 9.80 -6.69 -18.64
N LEU A 11 11.13 -6.64 -18.82
CA LEU A 11 12.01 -5.66 -18.19
C LEU A 11 12.84 -4.92 -19.25
N ASP A 12 12.36 -3.74 -19.64
CA ASP A 12 13.04 -2.89 -20.61
C ASP A 12 14.46 -2.49 -20.16
N GLY A 13 15.40 -2.62 -21.11
CA GLY A 13 16.81 -2.27 -20.91
C GLY A 13 17.61 -3.28 -20.09
N ILE A 14 17.04 -4.46 -19.78
CA ILE A 14 17.75 -5.57 -19.14
C ILE A 14 18.13 -6.63 -20.16
N ILE A 15 19.34 -7.16 -20.01
CA ILE A 15 19.81 -8.35 -20.74
C ILE A 15 20.07 -9.51 -19.77
N VAL A 16 19.79 -10.73 -20.21
CA VAL A 16 20.16 -11.95 -19.49
C VAL A 16 21.55 -12.39 -19.94
N GLU A 17 22.49 -12.51 -19.00
CA GLU A 17 23.85 -13.00 -19.27
C GLU A 17 23.94 -14.51 -19.09
N SER A 18 23.28 -15.06 -18.08
CA SER A 18 23.23 -16.51 -17.85
C SER A 18 22.04 -16.90 -16.99
N VAL A 19 21.62 -18.15 -17.15
CA VAL A 19 20.58 -18.79 -16.35
C VAL A 19 21.14 -20.08 -15.78
N GLN A 20 21.01 -20.24 -14.47
CA GLN A 20 21.42 -21.44 -13.74
C GLN A 20 20.24 -21.99 -12.96
N ARG A 21 20.19 -23.30 -12.77
CA ARG A 21 19.20 -23.95 -11.90
C ARG A 21 19.92 -24.42 -10.65
N THR A 22 19.39 -24.07 -9.47
CA THR A 22 19.89 -24.58 -8.19
C THR A 22 19.49 -26.04 -8.03
N VAL A 23 20.15 -26.73 -7.11
CA VAL A 23 19.83 -28.12 -6.74
C VAL A 23 18.38 -28.24 -6.25
N GLU A 24 17.86 -27.20 -5.60
CA GLU A 24 16.48 -27.10 -5.11
C GLU A 24 15.46 -26.76 -6.23
N GLY A 25 15.91 -26.59 -7.47
CA GLY A 25 15.05 -26.34 -8.64
C GLY A 25 14.80 -24.85 -8.96
N SER A 26 15.23 -23.93 -8.10
CA SER A 26 15.12 -22.48 -8.32
C SER A 26 16.02 -22.00 -9.46
N ARG A 27 15.57 -21.01 -10.23
CA ARG A 27 16.37 -20.41 -11.31
C ARG A 27 17.10 -19.18 -10.77
N ILE A 28 18.41 -19.11 -10.95
CA ILE A 28 19.22 -17.90 -10.75
C ILE A 28 19.51 -17.32 -12.13
N VAL A 29 19.07 -16.08 -12.36
CA VAL A 29 19.27 -15.39 -13.64
C VAL A 29 20.23 -14.24 -13.41
N GLN A 30 21.44 -14.34 -13.96
CA GLN A 30 22.37 -13.22 -13.99
C GLN A 30 21.91 -12.25 -15.08
N ILE A 31 21.64 -11.02 -14.68
CA ILE A 31 21.20 -9.96 -15.59
C ILE A 31 22.22 -8.82 -15.59
N ALA A 32 22.27 -8.12 -16.72
CA ALA A 32 23.08 -6.92 -16.90
C ALA A 32 22.25 -5.79 -17.52
N THR A 33 22.82 -4.59 -17.42
CA THR A 33 22.28 -3.38 -18.04
C THR A 33 22.54 -3.45 -19.55
N ALA A 34 21.52 -3.25 -20.37
CA ALA A 34 21.69 -3.20 -21.83
C ALA A 34 22.62 -2.04 -22.23
N PRO A 35 23.47 -2.19 -23.25
CA PRO A 35 24.57 -1.26 -23.56
C PRO A 35 24.16 0.21 -23.75
N GLU A 36 22.96 0.45 -24.24
CA GLU A 36 22.39 1.79 -24.43
C GLU A 36 22.08 2.51 -23.11
N TRP A 37 21.82 1.77 -22.03
CA TRP A 37 21.50 2.30 -20.70
C TRP A 37 22.72 2.34 -19.75
N VAL A 38 23.82 1.67 -20.12
CA VAL A 38 25.05 1.65 -19.30
C VAL A 38 25.59 3.07 -19.11
N GLY A 39 25.73 3.46 -17.84
CA GLY A 39 26.30 4.76 -17.45
C GLY A 39 25.39 5.95 -17.72
N MET A 40 24.13 5.76 -18.07
CA MET A 40 23.18 6.86 -18.25
C MET A 40 22.70 7.40 -16.90
N CYS A 41 22.92 8.69 -16.63
CA CYS A 41 22.45 9.31 -15.41
C CYS A 41 20.91 9.36 -15.42
N PRO A 42 20.21 8.79 -14.42
CA PRO A 42 18.74 8.77 -14.40
C PRO A 42 18.10 10.13 -14.14
N GLN A 43 18.90 11.17 -13.84
CA GLN A 43 18.38 12.52 -13.59
C GLN A 43 18.56 13.44 -14.80
N CYS A 44 19.77 13.55 -15.36
CA CYS A 44 20.04 14.46 -16.47
C CYS A 44 20.22 13.75 -17.82
N GLY A 45 20.19 12.42 -17.87
CA GLY A 45 20.41 11.65 -19.10
C GLY A 45 21.86 11.63 -19.59
N GLN A 46 22.80 12.35 -18.95
CA GLN A 46 24.19 12.39 -19.37
C GLN A 46 24.86 11.01 -19.20
N LYS A 47 25.54 10.54 -20.25
CA LYS A 47 26.35 9.32 -20.19
C LYS A 47 27.66 9.58 -19.44
N SER A 48 27.89 8.84 -18.37
CA SER A 48 29.13 8.86 -17.62
C SER A 48 30.13 7.81 -18.13
N THR A 49 31.40 8.20 -18.14
CA THR A 49 32.54 7.30 -18.38
C THR A 49 33.33 7.00 -17.10
N ARG A 50 32.96 7.61 -15.96
CA ARG A 50 33.69 7.52 -14.69
C ARG A 50 33.06 6.49 -13.75
N SER A 51 33.47 5.24 -13.89
CA SER A 51 33.06 4.16 -12.98
C SER A 51 33.71 4.34 -11.60
N LYS A 52 32.92 4.17 -10.55
CA LYS A 52 33.31 4.22 -9.13
C LYS A 52 33.32 2.87 -8.43
N GLY A 53 32.89 1.81 -9.11
CA GLY A 53 32.83 0.47 -8.55
C GLY A 53 31.57 -0.29 -8.96
N TRP A 54 31.30 -1.37 -8.25
CA TRP A 54 30.22 -2.30 -8.56
C TRP A 54 29.26 -2.44 -7.39
N VAL A 55 28.01 -2.74 -7.69
CA VAL A 55 26.97 -3.11 -6.73
C VAL A 55 26.18 -4.27 -7.31
N THR A 56 25.72 -5.17 -6.43
CA THR A 56 24.81 -6.24 -6.82
C THR A 56 23.44 -5.98 -6.23
N THR A 57 22.43 -5.87 -7.08
CA THR A 57 21.02 -5.76 -6.70
C THR A 57 20.27 -7.02 -7.12
N ARG A 58 19.15 -7.30 -6.46
CA ARG A 58 18.33 -8.50 -6.72
C ARG A 58 16.86 -8.10 -6.84
N PRO A 59 16.40 -7.68 -8.03
CA PRO A 59 14.98 -7.46 -8.28
C PRO A 59 14.18 -8.74 -7.99
N ARG A 60 12.98 -8.61 -7.42
CA ARG A 60 12.17 -9.73 -6.91
C ARG A 60 10.76 -9.79 -7.51
N ASP A 61 10.44 -8.83 -8.36
CA ASP A 61 9.13 -8.56 -8.94
C ASP A 61 8.86 -9.33 -10.23
N VAL A 62 9.85 -10.02 -10.79
CA VAL A 62 9.68 -10.79 -12.02
C VAL A 62 9.12 -12.18 -11.76
N GLN A 63 7.97 -12.45 -12.35
CA GLN A 63 7.31 -13.75 -12.41
C GLN A 63 7.43 -14.32 -13.83
N LEU A 64 7.87 -15.58 -13.99
CA LEU A 64 7.93 -16.26 -15.28
C LEU A 64 7.16 -17.58 -15.23
N GLY A 65 5.91 -17.56 -15.68
CA GLY A 65 4.99 -18.68 -15.51
C GLY A 65 4.66 -18.91 -14.02
N PRO A 66 4.67 -20.15 -13.51
CA PRO A 66 4.46 -20.41 -12.07
C PRO A 66 5.69 -20.10 -11.20
N ASP A 67 6.85 -19.89 -11.81
CA ASP A 67 8.14 -19.80 -11.12
C ASP A 67 8.62 -18.34 -10.96
N ARG A 68 9.18 -17.98 -9.79
CA ARG A 68 9.93 -16.72 -9.56
C ARG A 68 11.44 -16.95 -9.64
N PRO A 69 12.12 -16.55 -10.73
CA PRO A 69 13.58 -16.61 -10.78
C PRO A 69 14.22 -15.59 -9.80
N LEU A 70 15.34 -15.98 -9.21
CA LEU A 70 16.21 -15.09 -8.45
C LEU A 70 17.07 -14.28 -9.41
N LEU A 71 16.70 -13.02 -9.64
CA LEU A 71 17.48 -12.12 -10.47
C LEU A 71 18.71 -11.63 -9.69
N VAL A 72 19.88 -11.68 -10.33
CA VAL A 72 21.13 -11.15 -9.79
C VAL A 72 21.67 -10.15 -10.79
N TRP A 73 21.61 -8.87 -10.42
CA TRP A 73 22.04 -7.77 -11.25
C TRP A 73 23.32 -7.16 -10.72
N ARG A 74 24.45 -7.52 -11.32
CA ARG A 74 25.74 -6.89 -11.01
C ARG A 74 25.93 -5.68 -11.93
N LYS A 75 25.85 -4.49 -11.34
CA LYS A 75 25.83 -3.24 -12.08
C LYS A 75 26.84 -2.24 -11.56
N ARG A 76 27.21 -1.27 -12.41
CA ARG A 76 28.22 -0.27 -12.03
C ARG A 76 27.61 0.88 -11.25
N LYS A 77 28.45 1.48 -10.41
CA LYS A 77 28.25 2.79 -9.80
C LYS A 77 29.06 3.81 -10.60
N TRP A 78 28.46 4.92 -10.95
CA TRP A 78 29.01 5.96 -11.82
C TRP A 78 29.07 7.30 -11.09
N LEU A 79 30.01 8.15 -11.47
CA LEU A 79 30.02 9.57 -11.12
C LEU A 79 29.37 10.36 -12.27
N CYS A 80 28.35 11.17 -11.99
CA CYS A 80 27.82 12.08 -13.00
C CYS A 80 28.86 13.16 -13.31
N THR A 81 29.16 13.38 -14.59
CA THR A 81 30.14 14.37 -15.05
C THR A 81 29.51 15.73 -15.34
N ASP A 82 28.18 15.81 -15.34
CA ASP A 82 27.46 17.07 -15.43
C ASP A 82 27.52 17.80 -14.09
N THR A 83 28.15 18.97 -14.08
CA THR A 83 28.37 19.80 -12.89
C THR A 83 27.10 20.48 -12.40
N SER A 84 26.08 20.60 -13.25
CA SER A 84 24.77 21.16 -12.90
C SER A 84 23.81 20.11 -12.30
N CYS A 85 24.13 18.83 -12.45
CA CYS A 85 23.31 17.74 -11.94
C CYS A 85 23.53 17.54 -10.43
N GLU A 86 22.45 17.67 -9.63
CA GLU A 86 22.49 17.40 -8.19
C GLU A 86 22.93 15.95 -7.87
N ARG A 87 22.63 15.01 -8.78
CA ARG A 87 23.02 13.61 -8.65
C ARG A 87 24.48 13.40 -9.03
N LYS A 88 25.35 13.57 -8.04
CA LYS A 88 26.80 13.36 -8.19
C LYS A 88 27.19 11.89 -8.43
N VAL A 89 26.49 10.94 -7.80
CA VAL A 89 26.78 9.50 -7.90
C VAL A 89 25.48 8.75 -8.13
N PHE A 90 25.49 7.80 -9.05
CA PHE A 90 24.33 6.95 -9.34
C PHE A 90 24.76 5.52 -9.61
N THR A 91 23.84 4.58 -9.48
CA THR A 91 24.00 3.20 -9.95
C THR A 91 23.24 3.05 -11.25
N GLU A 92 23.66 2.15 -12.14
CA GLU A 92 22.89 1.87 -13.36
C GLU A 92 21.41 1.54 -13.04
N SER A 93 20.54 2.04 -13.90
CA SER A 93 19.10 1.82 -13.88
C SER A 93 18.61 1.75 -15.32
N THR A 94 17.47 1.10 -15.53
CA THR A 94 16.87 0.94 -16.85
C THR A 94 15.40 1.37 -16.78
N PRO A 95 14.71 1.59 -17.91
CA PRO A 95 13.28 1.86 -17.90
C PRO A 95 12.47 0.77 -17.19
N GLY A 96 12.83 -0.51 -17.39
CA GLY A 96 12.15 -1.63 -16.73
C GLY A 96 12.49 -1.79 -15.24
N VAL A 97 13.65 -1.30 -14.79
CA VAL A 97 14.01 -1.31 -13.35
C VAL A 97 14.56 0.07 -12.97
N PRO A 98 13.66 1.05 -12.76
CA PRO A 98 14.05 2.39 -12.39
C PRO A 98 14.68 2.43 -10.99
N PRO A 99 15.37 3.52 -10.64
CA PRO A 99 15.94 3.67 -9.29
C PRO A 99 14.85 3.48 -8.23
N ARG A 100 15.09 2.55 -7.29
CA ARG A 100 14.17 2.25 -6.17
C ARG A 100 12.79 1.71 -6.60
N ALA A 101 12.67 1.09 -7.77
CA ALA A 101 11.44 0.43 -8.20
C ALA A 101 10.96 -0.59 -7.14
N LYS A 102 9.71 -0.42 -6.68
CA LYS A 102 8.96 -1.35 -5.82
C LYS A 102 7.53 -1.59 -6.33
N ALA A 103 7.23 -1.14 -7.56
CA ALA A 103 5.88 -0.82 -8.05
C ALA A 103 4.83 -1.93 -7.86
N LEU A 104 5.20 -3.21 -8.03
CA LEU A 104 4.25 -4.32 -7.98
C LEU A 104 3.76 -4.68 -6.55
N LEU A 105 4.44 -4.17 -5.50
CA LEU A 105 4.12 -4.57 -4.12
C LEU A 105 2.82 -3.94 -3.61
N ALA A 106 2.50 -2.70 -4.00
CA ALA A 106 1.29 -2.03 -3.52
C ALA A 106 0.04 -2.50 -4.25
N GLU A 107 0.12 -2.62 -5.58
CA GLU A 107 -0.96 -3.11 -6.44
C GLU A 107 -1.42 -4.53 -6.02
N THR A 108 -0.48 -5.43 -5.75
CA THR A 108 -0.83 -6.79 -5.29
C THR A 108 -1.49 -6.86 -3.92
N VAL A 109 -1.24 -5.87 -3.05
CA VAL A 109 -1.96 -5.74 -1.78
C VAL A 109 -3.38 -5.21 -2.01
N LEU A 110 -3.49 -4.10 -2.76
CA LEU A 110 -4.74 -3.36 -2.93
C LEU A 110 -5.73 -4.09 -3.86
N ASP A 111 -5.34 -4.33 -5.12
CA ASP A 111 -6.22 -4.91 -6.14
C ASP A 111 -6.32 -6.44 -5.99
N GLY A 112 -5.29 -7.05 -5.38
CA GLY A 112 -5.26 -8.48 -5.09
C GLY A 112 -6.03 -8.88 -3.83
N ASP A 113 -6.49 -7.92 -3.01
CA ASP A 113 -7.06 -8.16 -1.67
C ASP A 113 -6.19 -9.11 -0.82
N ARG A 114 -4.88 -8.88 -0.85
CA ARG A 114 -3.88 -9.71 -0.16
C ARG A 114 -3.34 -8.96 1.05
N SER A 115 -3.09 -9.68 2.14
CA SER A 115 -2.39 -9.08 3.27
C SER A 115 -0.95 -8.71 2.91
N VAL A 116 -0.46 -7.61 3.49
CA VAL A 116 0.95 -7.18 3.37
C VAL A 116 1.92 -8.31 3.73
N ALA A 117 1.56 -9.15 4.71
CA ALA A 117 2.36 -10.30 5.11
C ALA A 117 2.41 -11.40 4.04
N ALA A 118 1.28 -11.70 3.40
CA ALA A 118 1.23 -12.66 2.32
C ALA A 118 2.06 -12.18 1.11
N VAL A 119 1.94 -10.90 0.75
CA VAL A 119 2.75 -10.30 -0.32
C VAL A 119 4.24 -10.29 0.08
N ALA A 120 4.59 -9.92 1.31
CA ALA A 120 5.97 -9.97 1.77
C ALA A 120 6.57 -11.39 1.66
N GLY A 121 5.78 -12.41 2.00
CA GLY A 121 6.14 -13.83 1.83
C GLY A 121 6.34 -14.22 0.36
N ASP A 122 5.38 -13.90 -0.51
CA ASP A 122 5.42 -14.23 -1.94
C ASP A 122 6.61 -13.59 -2.66
N TYR A 123 6.99 -12.38 -2.24
CA TYR A 123 8.14 -11.64 -2.79
C TYR A 123 9.44 -11.84 -2.00
N GLY A 124 9.44 -12.63 -0.92
CA GLY A 124 10.62 -12.90 -0.10
C GLY A 124 11.30 -11.65 0.46
N CYS A 125 10.51 -10.67 0.90
CA CYS A 125 10.99 -9.41 1.48
C CYS A 125 10.42 -9.18 2.89
N ALA A 126 10.98 -8.21 3.60
CA ALA A 126 10.49 -7.89 4.94
C ALA A 126 9.15 -7.14 4.84
N TRP A 127 8.25 -7.40 5.80
CA TRP A 127 6.92 -6.78 5.85
C TRP A 127 6.94 -5.25 5.70
N HIS A 128 7.87 -4.58 6.39
CA HIS A 128 8.01 -3.11 6.33
C HIS A 128 8.37 -2.61 4.92
N THR A 129 9.08 -3.42 4.12
CA THR A 129 9.45 -3.05 2.74
C THR A 129 8.21 -2.90 1.86
N VAL A 130 7.23 -3.80 2.01
CA VAL A 130 5.93 -3.77 1.32
C VAL A 130 5.08 -2.64 1.87
N HIS A 131 4.98 -2.56 3.20
CA HIS A 131 4.17 -1.57 3.89
C HIS A 131 4.56 -0.13 3.60
N GLU A 132 5.85 0.21 3.64
CA GLU A 132 6.35 1.55 3.29
C GLU A 132 5.96 1.94 1.86
N HIS A 133 5.98 0.98 0.93
CA HIS A 133 5.59 1.25 -0.44
C HIS A 133 4.08 1.42 -0.60
N LEU A 134 3.31 0.58 0.10
CA LEU A 134 1.85 0.68 0.17
C LEU A 134 1.44 2.06 0.70
N VAL A 135 2.09 2.56 1.76
CA VAL A 135 1.83 3.90 2.30
C VAL A 135 2.03 4.98 1.25
N VAL A 136 3.15 4.96 0.50
CA VAL A 136 3.41 5.95 -0.56
C VAL A 136 2.31 5.95 -1.63
N VAL A 137 1.87 4.76 -2.06
CA VAL A 137 0.81 4.64 -3.08
C VAL A 137 -0.54 5.07 -2.53
N ALA A 138 -0.89 4.64 -1.31
CA ALA A 138 -2.13 5.01 -0.65
C ALA A 138 -2.19 6.52 -0.36
N ASP A 139 -1.11 7.12 0.14
CA ASP A 139 -1.03 8.56 0.39
C ASP A 139 -1.23 9.38 -0.88
N ALA A 140 -0.62 8.95 -2.01
CA ALA A 140 -0.82 9.60 -3.29
C ALA A 140 -2.28 9.50 -3.79
N ALA A 141 -2.92 8.35 -3.62
CA ALA A 141 -4.32 8.13 -3.99
C ALA A 141 -5.29 8.94 -3.10
N LEU A 142 -4.93 9.15 -1.83
CA LEU A 142 -5.74 9.83 -0.81
C LEU A 142 -5.39 11.32 -0.66
N ALA A 143 -4.49 11.87 -1.48
CA ALA A 143 -4.04 13.27 -1.36
C ALA A 143 -5.07 14.30 -1.88
N GLY A 144 -6.04 13.86 -2.68
CA GLY A 144 -7.10 14.73 -3.20
C GLY A 144 -8.16 15.06 -2.15
N GLU A 145 -8.79 16.23 -2.27
CA GLU A 145 -10.05 16.49 -1.58
C GLU A 145 -11.16 15.64 -2.21
N PRO A 146 -12.14 15.16 -1.43
CA PRO A 146 -13.24 14.37 -1.96
C PRO A 146 -14.05 15.18 -2.96
N GLU A 147 -14.46 14.54 -4.05
CA GLU A 147 -15.43 15.11 -5.00
C GLU A 147 -16.81 15.24 -4.34
N ALA A 148 -17.79 15.72 -5.09
CA ALA A 148 -19.13 15.95 -4.57
C ALA A 148 -19.78 14.67 -4.01
N VAL A 149 -20.32 14.73 -2.79
CA VAL A 149 -20.98 13.60 -2.09
C VAL A 149 -22.39 14.02 -1.69
N MET A 150 -23.38 13.20 -2.07
CA MET A 150 -24.78 13.39 -1.70
C MET A 150 -25.18 12.54 -0.49
N VAL A 151 -24.77 11.27 -0.47
CA VAL A 151 -25.11 10.32 0.59
C VAL A 151 -23.84 9.77 1.23
N LEU A 152 -23.64 10.10 2.50
CA LEU A 152 -22.44 9.75 3.27
C LEU A 152 -22.71 8.55 4.19
N GLY A 153 -21.82 7.57 4.17
CA GLY A 153 -21.78 6.48 5.14
C GLY A 153 -20.71 6.74 6.19
N ILE A 154 -21.04 6.53 7.47
CA ILE A 154 -20.07 6.57 8.56
C ILE A 154 -20.12 5.24 9.32
N ASP A 155 -18.99 4.57 9.40
CA ASP A 155 -18.85 3.28 10.07
C ASP A 155 -17.60 3.23 10.95
N GLU A 156 -17.58 2.30 11.90
CA GLU A 156 -16.46 2.12 12.83
C GLU A 156 -15.73 0.79 12.58
N THR A 157 -14.40 0.83 12.54
CA THR A 157 -13.56 -0.37 12.44
C THR A 157 -12.60 -0.43 13.60
N ARG A 158 -12.60 -1.57 14.32
CA ARG A 158 -11.65 -1.81 15.40
C ARG A 158 -10.40 -2.54 14.87
N ARG A 159 -9.24 -1.88 14.92
CA ARG A 159 -7.94 -2.44 14.48
C ARG A 159 -7.18 -3.21 15.56
N GLY A 160 -7.73 -3.34 16.76
CA GLY A 160 -7.13 -4.19 17.80
C GLY A 160 -7.58 -3.91 19.22
N LYS A 161 -6.89 -4.56 20.17
CA LYS A 161 -7.10 -4.33 21.60
C LYS A 161 -6.56 -2.95 22.00
N THR A 162 -7.29 -2.29 22.89
CA THR A 162 -6.82 -1.07 23.56
C THR A 162 -5.53 -1.37 24.32
N LYS A 163 -4.55 -0.48 24.24
CA LYS A 163 -3.29 -0.63 24.97
C LYS A 163 -2.70 0.72 25.33
N TRP A 164 -1.83 0.73 26.35
CA TRP A 164 -0.96 1.87 26.59
C TRP A 164 0.04 1.98 25.46
N GLU A 165 0.18 3.18 24.90
CA GLU A 165 1.24 3.52 23.95
C GLU A 165 2.00 4.74 24.44
N THR A 166 3.28 4.80 24.12
CA THR A 166 4.14 5.94 24.40
C THR A 166 4.36 6.65 23.08
N ASP A 167 3.98 7.91 23.01
CA ASP A 167 4.29 8.78 21.89
C ASP A 167 5.82 8.89 21.74
N PRO A 168 6.40 8.56 20.57
CA PRO A 168 7.84 8.57 20.37
C PRO A 168 8.46 9.97 20.37
N ASP A 169 7.68 11.00 20.03
CA ASP A 169 8.14 12.39 19.93
C ASP A 169 8.00 13.12 21.27
N THR A 170 6.89 12.87 22.00
CA THR A 170 6.60 13.57 23.26
C THR A 170 6.90 12.75 24.52
N GLY A 171 7.11 11.44 24.39
CA GLY A 171 7.27 10.51 25.51
C GLY A 171 6.00 10.31 26.34
N LYS A 172 4.87 10.92 25.95
CA LYS A 172 3.62 10.87 26.70
C LYS A 172 3.00 9.49 26.56
N ARG A 173 2.66 8.88 27.70
CA ARG A 173 1.87 7.64 27.74
C ARG A 173 0.38 7.95 27.65
N SER A 174 -0.31 7.33 26.71
CA SER A 174 -1.76 7.45 26.55
C SER A 174 -2.41 6.08 26.37
N TRP A 175 -3.65 5.97 26.84
CA TRP A 175 -4.47 4.79 26.60
C TRP A 175 -5.08 4.93 25.21
N VAL A 176 -4.57 4.15 24.26
CA VAL A 176 -4.97 4.25 22.85
C VAL A 176 -6.14 3.32 22.59
N ASP A 177 -7.28 3.92 22.27
CA ASP A 177 -8.43 3.21 21.72
C ASP A 177 -8.19 2.99 20.22
N ARG A 178 -8.26 1.74 19.77
CA ARG A 178 -7.88 1.35 18.40
C ARG A 178 -9.10 1.23 17.49
N TRP A 179 -9.96 2.23 17.55
CA TRP A 179 -11.05 2.42 16.59
C TRP A 179 -10.62 3.42 15.54
N ASP A 180 -11.13 3.22 14.34
CA ASP A 180 -11.14 4.22 13.30
C ASP A 180 -12.55 4.41 12.80
N THR A 181 -12.86 5.65 12.46
CA THR A 181 -14.09 6.03 11.80
C THR A 181 -13.83 6.11 10.30
N GLY A 182 -14.54 5.31 9.52
CA GLY A 182 -14.54 5.36 8.06
C GLY A 182 -15.66 6.26 7.55
N LEU A 183 -15.37 7.07 6.54
CA LEU A 183 -16.34 7.90 5.83
C LEU A 183 -16.36 7.46 4.36
N VAL A 184 -17.53 7.10 3.85
CA VAL A 184 -17.71 6.45 2.54
C VAL A 184 -18.76 7.20 1.73
N ASP A 185 -18.53 7.39 0.44
CA ASP A 185 -19.56 7.79 -0.51
C ASP A 185 -20.45 6.58 -0.85
N LEU A 186 -21.72 6.62 -0.43
CA LEU A 186 -22.65 5.50 -0.60
C LEU A 186 -23.34 5.48 -1.97
N THR A 187 -23.28 6.57 -2.73
CA THR A 187 -24.02 6.72 -4.00
C THR A 187 -23.14 6.99 -5.20
N GLY A 188 -21.96 7.57 -5.00
CA GLY A 188 -20.96 7.76 -6.05
C GLY A 188 -19.99 6.60 -6.18
N ASP A 189 -18.93 6.82 -6.94
CA ASP A 189 -17.89 5.86 -7.29
C ASP A 189 -16.57 6.08 -6.53
N GLN A 190 -16.51 7.08 -5.65
CA GLN A 190 -15.33 7.43 -4.87
C GLN A 190 -14.95 6.39 -3.80
N GLY A 191 -15.95 5.65 -3.27
CA GLY A 191 -15.72 4.68 -2.21
C GLY A 191 -15.34 5.34 -0.88
N LEU A 192 -14.25 4.87 -0.25
CA LEU A 192 -13.80 5.40 1.04
C LEU A 192 -13.15 6.79 0.87
N LEU A 193 -13.77 7.81 1.44
CA LEU A 193 -13.32 9.19 1.41
C LEU A 193 -12.25 9.47 2.47
N ALA A 194 -12.41 8.87 3.65
CA ALA A 194 -11.46 9.05 4.74
C ALA A 194 -11.55 7.92 5.76
N GLN A 195 -10.41 7.68 6.41
CA GLN A 195 -10.32 6.90 7.63
C GLN A 195 -9.62 7.75 8.70
N VAL A 196 -10.37 8.16 9.71
CA VAL A 196 -9.90 9.02 10.81
C VAL A 196 -9.74 8.20 12.07
N ASN A 197 -8.68 8.46 12.83
CA ASN A 197 -8.39 7.69 14.03
C ASN A 197 -9.27 8.14 15.20
N GLY A 198 -9.85 7.18 15.90
CA GLY A 198 -10.78 7.41 16.99
C GLY A 198 -12.24 7.29 16.56
N ARG A 199 -13.11 7.29 17.56
CA ARG A 199 -14.57 7.16 17.43
C ARG A 199 -15.33 8.22 18.24
N THR A 200 -14.70 9.37 18.47
CA THR A 200 -15.28 10.48 19.22
C THR A 200 -15.98 11.46 18.27
N SER A 201 -16.91 12.26 18.79
CA SER A 201 -17.58 13.26 17.97
C SER A 201 -16.61 14.33 17.48
N ALA A 202 -15.63 14.71 18.32
CA ALA A 202 -14.61 15.71 17.98
C ALA A 202 -13.82 15.32 16.73
N VAL A 203 -13.38 14.06 16.62
CA VAL A 203 -12.64 13.57 15.44
C VAL A 203 -13.43 13.75 14.14
N LEU A 204 -14.74 13.52 14.17
CA LEU A 204 -15.60 13.73 13.01
C LEU A 204 -15.85 15.20 12.72
N VAL A 205 -16.12 16.00 13.76
CA VAL A 205 -16.34 17.45 13.61
C VAL A 205 -15.09 18.12 13.05
N ASP A 206 -13.91 17.83 13.60
CA ASP A 206 -12.62 18.34 13.11
C ASP A 206 -12.40 17.94 11.62
N TRP A 207 -12.80 16.72 11.25
CA TRP A 207 -12.73 16.29 9.86
C TRP A 207 -13.67 17.10 8.97
N PHE A 208 -14.93 17.31 9.36
CA PHE A 208 -15.89 18.12 8.59
C PHE A 208 -15.49 19.61 8.51
N ASP A 209 -14.96 20.18 9.59
CA ASP A 209 -14.56 21.58 9.67
C ASP A 209 -13.35 21.90 8.77
N ALA A 210 -12.56 20.88 8.44
CA ALA A 210 -11.48 21.00 7.46
C ALA A 210 -11.96 21.00 6.00
N ARG A 211 -13.27 20.91 5.73
CA ARG A 211 -13.83 20.90 4.36
C ARG A 211 -14.60 22.19 4.07
N ASP A 212 -14.74 22.46 2.78
CA ASP A 212 -15.49 23.60 2.27
C ASP A 212 -16.99 23.51 2.63
N GLU A 213 -17.60 24.66 2.94
CA GLU A 213 -19.01 24.74 3.32
C GLU A 213 -19.96 24.34 2.19
N ALA A 214 -19.63 24.63 0.92
CA ALA A 214 -20.43 24.20 -0.21
C ALA A 214 -20.36 22.68 -0.41
N TRP A 215 -19.20 22.07 -0.14
CA TRP A 215 -19.05 20.62 -0.13
C TRP A 215 -19.85 19.95 1.02
N LYS A 216 -19.98 20.61 2.17
CA LYS A 216 -20.87 20.11 3.24
C LYS A 216 -22.35 20.23 2.87
N ALA A 217 -22.75 21.35 2.25
CA ALA A 217 -24.14 21.68 1.93
C ALA A 217 -24.81 20.76 0.90
N GLN A 218 -24.04 20.03 0.11
CA GLN A 218 -24.52 19.03 -0.87
C GLN A 218 -24.85 17.67 -0.23
N ILE A 219 -24.40 17.40 1.00
CA ILE A 219 -24.67 16.14 1.69
C ILE A 219 -26.10 16.18 2.22
N THR A 220 -27.00 15.46 1.55
CA THR A 220 -28.42 15.42 1.92
C THR A 220 -28.73 14.34 2.93
N ASP A 221 -27.97 13.25 2.93
CA ASP A 221 -28.27 12.06 3.72
C ASP A 221 -26.98 11.49 4.35
N VAL A 222 -27.06 11.10 5.62
CA VAL A 222 -25.97 10.43 6.32
C VAL A 222 -26.46 9.14 6.95
N ALA A 223 -25.86 8.01 6.58
CA ALA A 223 -26.13 6.70 7.16
C ALA A 223 -25.04 6.31 8.16
N ILE A 224 -25.43 6.02 9.40
CA ILE A 224 -24.53 5.64 10.49
C ILE A 224 -25.05 4.39 11.21
N ASP A 225 -24.18 3.61 11.85
CA ASP A 225 -24.64 2.65 12.88
C ASP A 225 -25.17 3.40 14.11
N MET A 226 -25.91 2.73 15.02
CA MET A 226 -26.63 3.25 16.22
C MET A 226 -25.78 4.03 17.26
N SER A 227 -24.63 4.55 16.84
CA SER A 227 -23.75 5.45 17.57
C SER A 227 -24.40 6.82 17.82
N SER A 228 -24.72 7.07 19.08
CA SER A 228 -25.13 8.40 19.55
C SER A 228 -24.02 9.44 19.38
N VAL A 229 -22.75 9.01 19.40
CA VAL A 229 -21.58 9.87 19.20
C VAL A 229 -21.54 10.40 17.77
N TYR A 230 -21.76 9.54 16.78
CA TYR A 230 -21.80 9.94 15.38
C TYR A 230 -23.06 10.76 15.07
N ALA A 231 -24.22 10.39 15.63
CA ALA A 231 -25.42 11.20 15.47
C ALA A 231 -25.26 12.62 16.03
N LYS A 232 -24.53 12.78 17.13
CA LYS A 232 -24.20 14.11 17.66
C LYS A 232 -23.30 14.86 16.68
N ALA A 233 -22.21 14.24 16.23
CA ALA A 233 -21.25 14.87 15.31
C ALA A 233 -21.92 15.32 14.00
N VAL A 234 -22.76 14.47 13.41
CA VAL A 234 -23.48 14.79 12.17
C VAL A 234 -24.46 15.93 12.38
N ARG A 235 -25.22 15.95 13.49
CA ARG A 235 -26.14 17.07 13.78
C ARG A 235 -25.42 18.40 14.00
N GLU A 236 -24.18 18.35 14.48
CA GLU A 236 -23.34 19.52 14.70
C GLU A 236 -22.73 20.03 13.38
N ALA A 237 -22.13 19.13 12.60
CA ALA A 237 -21.42 19.49 11.37
C ALA A 237 -22.33 19.66 10.14
N LEU A 238 -23.43 18.91 10.07
CA LEU A 238 -24.36 18.81 8.93
C LEU A 238 -25.83 18.91 9.40
N PRO A 239 -26.25 20.04 9.99
CA PRO A 239 -27.59 20.18 10.59
C PRO A 239 -28.76 20.06 9.60
N HIS A 240 -28.49 20.15 8.30
CA HIS A 240 -29.47 20.06 7.23
C HIS A 240 -29.66 18.63 6.68
N ALA A 241 -28.74 17.71 6.97
CA ALA A 241 -28.75 16.37 6.41
C ALA A 241 -29.69 15.43 7.17
N ASP A 242 -30.40 14.57 6.44
CA ASP A 242 -31.24 13.52 7.00
C ASP A 242 -30.37 12.36 7.53
N LEU A 243 -30.61 11.96 8.78
CA LEU A 243 -29.84 10.91 9.46
C LEU A 243 -30.55 9.55 9.39
N TRP A 244 -29.83 8.53 8.94
CA TRP A 244 -30.29 7.15 8.77
C TRP A 244 -29.49 6.18 9.64
N TRP A 245 -30.16 5.16 10.20
CA TRP A 245 -29.52 4.12 11.00
C TRP A 245 -29.38 2.81 10.22
N THR A 246 -28.15 2.32 10.05
CA THR A 246 -27.79 1.19 9.17
C THR A 246 -28.31 -0.17 9.64
N GLY A 247 -28.87 -0.29 10.86
CA GLY A 247 -29.51 -1.53 11.35
C GLY A 247 -31.04 -1.61 11.20
N PHE A 248 -31.77 -0.50 10.98
CA PHE A 248 -33.24 -0.48 11.16
C PHE A 248 -34.06 0.15 10.02
N THR A 249 -33.45 0.54 8.90
CA THR A 249 -34.19 1.25 7.83
C THR A 249 -34.03 0.73 6.40
N TRP A 250 -33.13 -0.21 6.13
CA TRP A 250 -33.03 -0.76 4.76
C TRP A 250 -34.27 -1.58 4.34
N SER A 251 -35.05 -2.08 5.30
CA SER A 251 -36.27 -2.86 5.03
C SER A 251 -37.57 -2.06 4.90
N ARG A 252 -37.60 -0.75 5.25
CA ARG A 252 -38.87 0.01 5.37
C ARG A 252 -39.10 1.16 4.39
N ARG A 253 -38.18 1.48 3.48
CA ARG A 253 -38.45 2.40 2.35
C ARG A 253 -38.06 1.78 1.01
N ARG A 254 -38.84 0.78 0.58
CA ARG A 254 -38.82 0.29 -0.80
C ARG A 254 -39.65 1.15 -1.77
N THR A 255 -40.07 2.37 -1.40
CA THR A 255 -41.12 3.12 -2.12
C THR A 255 -40.78 4.55 -2.52
N ARG A 256 -39.52 5.02 -2.49
CA ARG A 256 -39.22 6.35 -3.06
C ARG A 256 -37.89 6.55 -3.76
N TRP A 257 -37.27 5.48 -4.23
CA TRP A 257 -36.14 5.58 -5.15
C TRP A 257 -36.31 4.54 -6.25
N SER A 258 -37.01 4.93 -7.31
CA SER A 258 -36.93 4.24 -8.59
C SER A 258 -35.62 4.67 -9.25
N MET A 259 -34.65 3.75 -9.33
CA MET A 259 -33.51 3.89 -10.23
C MET A 259 -34.02 4.22 -11.65
N PRO A 260 -33.34 5.07 -12.42
CA PRO A 260 -33.60 5.15 -13.85
C PRO A 260 -33.34 3.77 -14.45
N SER A 261 -34.41 3.16 -14.98
CA SER A 261 -34.35 1.91 -15.73
C SER A 261 -33.48 2.11 -16.97
N GLY A 262 -32.22 1.67 -16.88
CA GLY A 262 -31.25 1.81 -17.98
C GLY A 262 -29.85 1.25 -17.74
N ALA A 263 -29.45 0.86 -16.52
CA ALA A 263 -28.17 0.22 -16.30
C ALA A 263 -28.31 -1.31 -16.39
N GLY A 264 -28.14 -1.83 -17.60
CA GLY A 264 -27.93 -3.25 -17.83
C GLY A 264 -26.76 -3.77 -16.99
N LEU A 265 -26.89 -5.02 -16.55
CA LEU A 265 -25.92 -5.82 -15.81
C LEU A 265 -24.51 -5.70 -16.44
N LEU A 266 -23.70 -4.74 -16.00
CA LEU A 266 -22.27 -4.72 -16.30
C LEU A 266 -21.50 -5.33 -15.12
N ARG A 267 -20.62 -6.25 -15.49
CA ARG A 267 -19.77 -7.07 -14.63
C ARG A 267 -19.02 -6.22 -13.60
N ARG A 268 -18.89 -6.80 -12.40
CA ARG A 268 -18.01 -6.40 -11.29
C ARG A 268 -16.69 -5.79 -11.80
N SER A 269 -16.47 -4.51 -11.53
CA SER A 269 -15.14 -3.89 -11.44
C SER A 269 -14.79 -3.75 -9.96
N GLY A 270 -13.58 -4.16 -9.60
CA GLY A 270 -13.08 -4.21 -8.23
C GLY A 270 -13.09 -2.85 -7.57
N VAL A 271 -13.61 -2.80 -6.34
CA VAL A 271 -13.43 -1.69 -5.43
C VAL A 271 -12.37 -2.17 -4.44
N GLY A 272 -11.13 -1.74 -4.66
CA GLY A 272 -10.03 -1.94 -3.72
C GLY A 272 -10.35 -1.21 -2.41
N VAL A 273 -10.17 -1.90 -1.29
CA VAL A 273 -10.27 -1.31 0.04
C VAL A 273 -9.04 -0.42 0.25
N ALA A 274 -9.19 0.90 0.14
CA ALA A 274 -8.14 1.84 0.48
C ALA A 274 -7.98 1.90 2.01
N VAL A 275 -7.06 1.13 2.59
CA VAL A 275 -6.70 1.25 4.01
C VAL A 275 -5.75 2.44 4.16
N ARG A 276 -6.10 3.43 4.99
CA ARG A 276 -5.14 4.47 5.41
C ARG A 276 -4.18 3.83 6.40
N VAL A 277 -2.97 3.57 5.93
CA VAL A 277 -1.92 2.95 6.71
C VAL A 277 -1.08 4.03 7.39
N MET A 278 -1.25 4.18 8.70
CA MET A 278 -0.45 5.09 9.51
C MET A 278 0.97 4.54 9.74
N PRO A 279 1.99 5.39 9.92
CA PRO A 279 3.33 4.94 10.29
C PRO A 279 3.26 4.18 11.62
N SER A 280 3.66 2.92 11.61
CA SER A 280 3.77 2.14 12.83
C SER A 280 4.95 2.67 13.65
N GLY A 281 4.65 3.38 14.74
CA GLY A 281 5.53 3.35 15.90
C GLY A 281 5.82 1.88 16.24
N SER A 282 7.12 1.56 16.29
CA SER A 282 7.72 0.25 16.56
C SER A 282 6.76 -0.79 17.16
N ILE A 283 6.34 -1.74 16.34
CA ILE A 283 5.68 -2.96 16.80
C ILE A 283 6.79 -3.96 17.13
N ASP A 284 6.97 -4.23 18.41
CA ASP A 284 7.67 -5.41 18.88
C ASP A 284 6.84 -6.64 18.46
N VAL A 285 7.37 -7.44 17.55
CA VAL A 285 6.68 -8.59 16.97
C VAL A 285 6.71 -9.72 17.97
N GLY A 286 5.66 -9.83 18.78
CA GLY A 286 5.32 -11.06 19.47
C GLY A 286 4.92 -12.12 18.44
N CYS A 287 5.87 -12.95 18.04
CA CYS A 287 5.67 -14.13 17.20
C CYS A 287 4.53 -14.99 17.78
N CYS A 288 3.43 -15.14 17.03
CA CYS A 288 2.53 -16.27 17.24
C CYS A 288 3.24 -17.53 16.74
N GLY A 289 3.87 -18.27 17.66
CA GLY A 289 4.42 -19.60 17.39
C GLY A 289 3.31 -20.61 17.07
N PRO A 290 3.60 -21.66 16.29
CA PRO A 290 2.63 -22.69 15.94
C PRO A 290 2.24 -23.54 17.17
N PRO A 291 1.07 -24.20 17.16
CA PRO A 291 0.58 -24.96 18.30
C PRO A 291 1.45 -26.19 18.58
N ASN A 292 1.65 -26.45 19.87
CA ASN A 292 2.42 -27.53 20.46
C ASN A 292 2.18 -28.90 19.79
N GLY A 293 3.22 -29.44 19.18
CA GLY A 293 3.37 -30.86 18.89
C GLY A 293 4.66 -31.36 19.54
N SER A 294 4.54 -32.09 20.65
CA SER A 294 5.64 -32.87 21.24
C SER A 294 6.20 -33.85 20.21
N PRO A 295 7.53 -34.08 20.20
CA PRO A 295 7.97 -35.38 20.70
C PRO A 295 9.31 -35.36 21.47
N SER A 296 9.33 -36.20 22.50
CA SER A 296 10.44 -37.00 23.04
C SER A 296 11.89 -36.48 22.99
N ASN A 297 12.38 -36.23 24.20
CA ASN A 297 13.74 -36.34 24.70
C ASN A 297 14.54 -37.55 24.14
N THR A 298 15.74 -37.34 23.58
CA THR A 298 16.94 -38.19 23.79
C THR A 298 18.19 -37.59 23.13
N ASP A 299 19.27 -37.51 23.93
CA ASP A 299 20.71 -37.53 23.62
C ASP A 299 21.35 -36.38 22.82
N ARG A 300 22.17 -35.52 23.46
CA ARG A 300 23.57 -35.65 23.93
C ARG A 300 24.61 -35.18 22.89
N SER A 301 25.39 -34.19 23.33
CA SER A 301 26.79 -33.88 22.98
C SER A 301 27.17 -33.61 21.52
N CYS A 302 27.68 -32.40 21.21
CA CYS A 302 29.13 -32.16 21.16
C CYS A 302 29.49 -30.68 20.91
N SER A 303 30.66 -30.34 21.43
CA SER A 303 31.45 -29.10 21.46
C SER A 303 31.67 -28.31 20.16
N ARG A 304 31.76 -26.98 20.34
CA ARG A 304 32.72 -25.99 19.78
C ARG A 304 33.53 -26.37 18.53
N SER A 305 33.44 -25.52 17.50
CA SER A 305 34.55 -24.84 16.81
C SER A 305 33.99 -23.62 16.08
#